data_AF-A0AAU2HM09-F1
#
_entry.id   AF-A0AAU2HM09-F1
#
_cell.length_a   1.000
_cell.length_b   1.000
_cell.length_c   1.000
_cell.angle_alpha   90.00
_cell.angle_beta   90.00
_cell.angle_gamma   90.00
#
_symmetry.space_group_name_H-M   'P 1'
#
loop_
_entity.id
_entity.type
_entity.pdbx_description
1 polymer ?
#
loop_
_entity_poly.entity_id
_entity_poly.type
_entity_poly.pdbx_seq_one_letter_code
_entity_poly.pdbx_strand_id
1 'polypeptide(L)'
;MTLRLYDPGAETWSLSWASKRTGTLFPPVVGRFALDGTGTFHGDDEHDGHKVKVRFIWSGITATTGVLRGRGQTWITNWRRYITRCTP
;
A
#
# COMPACT_ATOMS: atom_id res chain seq x y z
N MET A 1 1.56 5.02 -10.95
CA MET A 1 2.58 5.55 -10.02
C MET A 1 2.01 5.51 -8.60
N THR A 2 2.82 5.71 -7.56
CA THR A 2 2.34 5.74 -6.18
C THR A 2 2.85 6.99 -5.49
N LEU A 3 1.94 7.79 -4.93
CA LEU A 3 2.24 8.91 -4.04
C LEU A 3 2.29 8.40 -2.61
N ARG A 4 3.31 8.81 -1.85
CA ARG A 4 3.46 8.49 -0.44
C ARG A 4 3.69 9.78 0.33
N LEU A 5 2.85 10.05 1.32
CA LEU A 5 2.95 11.24 2.18
C LEU A 5 3.06 10.80 3.64
N TYR A 6 3.88 11.50 4.40
CA TYR A 6 4.01 11.31 5.84
C TYR A 6 3.38 12.48 6.58
N ASP A 7 2.46 12.19 7.50
CA ASP A 7 1.90 13.15 8.44
C ASP A 7 2.69 13.07 9.76
N PRO A 8 3.46 14.10 10.13
CA PRO A 8 4.24 14.09 11.37
C PRO A 8 3.38 14.25 12.63
N GLY A 9 2.19 14.87 12.54
CA GLY A 9 1.29 15.04 13.69
C GLY A 9 0.55 13.74 14.04
N ALA A 10 0.18 12.97 13.01
CA ALA A 10 -0.45 11.67 13.18
C ALA A 10 0.55 10.50 13.20
N GLU A 11 1.84 10.74 12.89
CA GLU A 11 2.87 9.72 12.69
C GLU A 11 2.42 8.58 11.76
N THR A 12 1.74 8.94 10.66
CA THR A 12 1.21 7.97 9.71
C THR A 12 1.65 8.26 8.29
N TRP A 13 1.64 7.21 7.49
CA TRP A 13 1.92 7.25 6.07
C TRP A 13 0.62 7.01 5.29
N SER A 14 0.37 7.85 4.30
CA SER A 14 -0.73 7.73 3.34
C SER A 14 -0.17 7.34 1.97
N LEU A 15 -0.68 6.24 1.41
CA LEU A 15 -0.28 5.69 0.11
C LEU A 15 -1.46 5.76 -0.85
N SER A 16 -1.32 6.54 -1.92
CA SER A 16 -2.32 6.64 -2.99
C SER A 16 -1.74 6.19 -4.32
N TRP A 17 -2.51 5.43 -5.08
CA TRP A 17 -2.17 5.10 -6.46
C TRP A 17 -2.67 6.18 -7.41
N ALA A 18 -1.84 6.56 -8.37
CA ALA A 18 -2.23 7.46 -9.46
C ALA A 18 -2.08 6.76 -10.81
N SER A 19 -3.14 6.83 -11.60
CA SER A 19 -3.20 6.30 -12.96
C SER A 19 -2.92 7.41 -13.96
N LYS A 20 -1.82 7.29 -14.71
CA LYS A 20 -1.54 8.21 -15.82
C LYS A 20 -2.52 8.03 -16.99
N ARG A 21 -3.18 6.87 -17.10
CA ARG A 21 -4.12 6.57 -18.18
C ARG A 21 -5.47 7.25 -17.99
N THR A 22 -5.91 7.38 -16.74
CA THR A 22 -7.24 7.92 -16.41
C THR A 22 -7.18 9.26 -15.69
N GLY A 23 -5.98 9.73 -15.31
CA GLY A 23 -5.81 10.96 -14.53
C GLY A 23 -6.31 10.85 -13.07
N THR A 24 -6.64 9.64 -12.61
CA THR A 24 -7.28 9.42 -11.32
C THR A 24 -6.25 9.20 -10.22
N LEU A 25 -6.45 9.88 -9.08
CA LEU A 25 -5.81 9.56 -7.80
C LEU A 25 -6.80 8.75 -6.97
N PHE A 26 -6.47 7.50 -6.67
CA PHE A 26 -7.31 6.61 -5.89
C PHE A 26 -7.23 6.94 -4.38
N PRO A 27 -8.28 6.61 -3.60
CA PRO A 27 -8.30 6.79 -2.16
C PRO A 27 -7.03 6.23 -1.48
N PRO A 28 -6.49 6.94 -0.47
CA PRO A 28 -5.28 6.48 0.21
C PRO A 28 -5.57 5.26 1.08
N VAL A 29 -4.56 4.41 1.22
CA VAL A 29 -4.43 3.54 2.39
C VAL A 29 -3.49 4.18 3.40
N VAL A 30 -3.89 4.17 4.67
CA VAL A 30 -3.19 4.85 5.77
C VAL A 30 -2.63 3.81 6.74
N GLY A 31 -1.40 4.02 7.19
CA GLY A 31 -0.70 3.04 8.00
C GLY A 31 0.58 3.55 8.65
N ARG A 32 1.27 2.64 9.32
CA ARG A 32 2.55 2.92 10.00
C ARG A 32 3.55 1.80 9.72
N PHE A 33 4.82 2.15 9.83
CA PHE A 33 5.91 1.17 9.88
C PHE A 33 6.21 0.85 11.35
N ALA A 34 6.31 -0.44 11.66
CA ALA A 34 6.86 -0.91 12.92
C ALA A 34 8.39 -0.84 12.91
N LEU A 35 8.99 -0.98 14.08
CA LEU A 35 10.45 -0.92 14.28
C LEU A 35 11.22 -1.97 13.48
N ASP A 36 10.58 -3.10 13.17
CA ASP A 36 11.13 -4.17 12.33
C ASP A 36 11.08 -3.85 10.82
N GLY A 37 10.59 -2.65 10.45
CA GLY A 37 10.42 -2.22 9.06
C GLY A 37 9.14 -2.75 8.39
N THR A 38 8.29 -3.49 9.09
CA THR A 38 7.01 -3.96 8.55
C THR A 38 5.99 -2.82 8.54
N GLY A 39 5.46 -2.49 7.37
CA GLY A 39 4.44 -1.47 7.20
C GLY A 39 3.05 -2.07 7.09
N THR A 40 2.10 -1.64 7.92
CA THR A 40 0.70 -2.10 7.82
C THR A 40 -0.21 -0.91 7.53
N PHE A 41 -0.98 -1.03 6.46
CA PHE A 41 -1.84 0.04 5.92
C PHE A 41 -3.26 -0.47 5.70
N HIS A 42 -4.24 0.38 5.96
CA HIS A 42 -5.65 0.08 5.76
C HIS A 42 -6.31 1.21 4.97
N GLY A 43 -7.31 0.86 4.16
CA GLY A 43 -8.18 1.85 3.54
C GLY A 43 -9.41 1.19 2.94
N ASP A 44 -10.25 2.02 2.38
CA ASP A 44 -11.40 1.57 1.60
C ASP A 44 -10.99 1.49 0.13
N ASP A 45 -11.45 0.45 -0.56
CA ASP A 45 -11.24 0.22 -1.99
C ASP A 45 -12.56 -0.27 -2.61
N GLU A 46 -12.61 -0.39 -3.92
CA GLU A 46 -13.76 -0.92 -4.64
C GLU A 46 -13.36 -2.16 -5.43
N HIS A 47 -14.08 -3.26 -5.23
CA HIS A 47 -13.91 -4.49 -6.00
C HIS A 47 -15.25 -4.87 -6.61
N ASP A 48 -15.33 -4.92 -7.94
CA ASP A 48 -16.54 -5.21 -8.72
C ASP A 48 -17.76 -4.36 -8.31
N GLY A 49 -17.54 -3.06 -8.05
CA GLY A 49 -18.60 -2.13 -7.64
C GLY A 49 -18.96 -2.20 -6.15
N HIS A 50 -18.34 -3.08 -5.37
CA HIS A 50 -18.57 -3.20 -3.94
C HIS A 50 -17.45 -2.54 -3.14
N LYS A 51 -17.84 -1.71 -2.18
CA LYS A 51 -16.91 -1.12 -1.21
C LYS A 51 -16.32 -2.22 -0.33
N VAL A 52 -15.01 -2.39 -0.41
CA VAL A 52 -14.25 -3.34 0.38
C VAL A 52 -13.26 -2.61 1.27
N LYS A 53 -12.92 -3.24 2.41
CA LYS A 53 -11.79 -2.78 3.23
C LYS A 53 -10.56 -3.57 2.83
N VAL A 54 -9.48 -2.87 2.58
CA VAL A 54 -8.21 -3.46 2.17
C VAL A 54 -7.14 -3.28 3.23
N ARG A 55 -6.29 -4.29 3.38
CA ARG A 55 -5.07 -4.21 4.20
C ARG A 55 -3.85 -4.51 3.34
N PHE A 56 -2.90 -3.59 3.36
CA PHE A 56 -1.59 -3.76 2.72
C PHE A 56 -0.51 -3.96 3.75
N ILE A 57 0.29 -5.01 3.57
CA ILE A 57 1.47 -5.30 4.38
C ILE A 57 2.70 -5.13 3.49
N TRP A 58 3.55 -4.18 3.87
CA TRP A 58 4.89 -3.98 3.34
C TRP A 58 5.89 -4.68 4.26
N SER A 59 6.79 -5.50 3.70
CA SER A 59 7.77 -6.27 4.47
C SER A 59 8.99 -6.59 3.61
N GLY A 60 10.09 -7.05 4.23
CA GLY A 60 11.31 -7.41 3.50
C GLY A 60 11.92 -6.24 2.73
N ILE A 61 11.82 -5.04 3.31
CA ILE A 61 12.34 -3.81 2.73
C ILE A 61 13.86 -3.79 2.94
N THR A 62 14.59 -3.81 1.83
CA THR A 62 16.05 -3.61 1.80
C THR A 62 16.35 -2.45 0.86
N ALA A 63 17.64 -2.12 0.68
CA ALA A 63 18.05 -1.11 -0.31
C ALA A 63 17.61 -1.44 -1.75
N THR A 64 17.29 -2.70 -2.06
CA THR A 64 16.99 -3.17 -3.42
C THR A 64 15.68 -3.95 -3.54
N THR A 65 15.07 -4.39 -2.44
CA THR A 65 13.87 -5.24 -2.47
C THR A 65 12.78 -4.74 -1.54
N GLY A 66 11.54 -5.07 -1.86
CA GLY A 66 10.39 -4.94 -0.96
C GLY A 66 9.27 -5.89 -1.37
N VAL A 67 8.49 -6.35 -0.39
CA VAL A 67 7.34 -7.22 -0.61
C VAL A 67 6.07 -6.51 -0.17
N LEU A 68 5.10 -6.41 -1.08
CA LEU A 68 3.77 -5.87 -0.81
C LEU A 68 2.73 -7.00 -0.88
N ARG A 69 1.90 -7.13 0.15
CA ARG A 69 0.78 -8.09 0.21
C ARG A 69 -0.54 -7.36 0.41
N GLY A 70 -1.52 -7.58 -0.46
CA GLY A 70 -2.88 -7.03 -0.35
C GLY A 70 -3.86 -8.06 0.21
N ARG A 71 -4.85 -7.61 1.00
CA ARG A 71 -5.89 -8.44 1.65
C ARG A 71 -7.25 -7.75 1.60
N GLY A 72 -8.33 -8.50 1.35
CA GLY A 72 -9.74 -8.06 1.40
C GLY A 72 -10.49 -8.53 2.65
N GLN A 73 -11.81 -8.28 2.72
CA GLN A 73 -12.67 -8.45 3.92
C GLN A 73 -12.80 -9.88 4.48
N THR A 74 -12.67 -10.94 3.66
CA THR A 74 -12.41 -12.29 4.17
C THR A 74 -10.91 -12.52 4.14
N TRP A 75 -10.33 -12.94 5.26
CA TRP A 75 -8.88 -12.91 5.57
C TRP A 75 -7.98 -13.82 4.71
N ILE A 76 -8.25 -13.96 3.43
CA ILE A 76 -7.46 -14.68 2.44
C ILE A 76 -6.50 -13.68 1.79
N THR A 77 -5.23 -14.07 1.66
CA THR A 77 -4.22 -13.23 0.99
C THR A 77 -4.58 -13.16 -0.49
N ASN A 78 -5.00 -11.98 -0.97
CA ASN A 78 -5.47 -11.85 -2.34
C ASN A 78 -4.30 -11.81 -3.32
N TRP A 79 -3.21 -11.12 -2.97
CA TRP A 79 -2.03 -11.05 -3.84
C TRP A 79 -0.74 -10.70 -3.11
N ARG A 80 0.39 -11.05 -3.72
CA ARG A 80 1.75 -10.68 -3.33
C ARG A 80 2.47 -10.08 -4.53
N ARG A 81 3.07 -8.90 -4.37
CA ARG A 81 3.99 -8.30 -5.34
C ARG A 81 5.37 -8.16 -4.73
N TYR A 82 6.36 -8.37 -5.57
CA TYR A 82 7.76 -8.09 -5.29
C TYR A 82 8.13 -6.81 -6.03
N ILE A 83 8.78 -5.88 -5.33
CA ILE A 83 9.31 -4.66 -5.91
C ILE A 83 10.82 -4.78 -5.83
N THR A 84 11.46 -4.73 -6.99
CA THR A 84 12.90 -4.68 -7.11
C THR A 84 13.28 -3.31 -7.66
N ARG A 85 14.30 -2.69 -7.06
CA ARG A 85 14.86 -1.44 -7.59
C ARG A 85 15.49 -1.72 -8.95
N CYS A 86 15.03 -1.06 -10.02
CA CYS A 86 15.79 -1.02 -11.27
C CYS A 86 17.03 -0.15 -11.03
N THR A 87 18.22 -0.74 -11.10
CA THR A 87 19.47 0.01 -11.25
C THR A 87 19.52 0.60 -12.67
N PRO A 88 20.07 1.82 -12.84
CA PRO A 88 20.24 2.44 -14.15
C PRO A 88 21.16 1.61 -15.06
#